data_AF-A0A953SWF4-F1
#
_entry.id   AF-A0A953SWF4-F1
#
_cell.length_a   1.000
_cell.length_b   1.000
_cell.length_c   1.000
_cell.angle_alpha   90.00
_cell.angle_beta   90.00
_cell.angle_gamma   90.00
#
_symmetry.space_group_name_H-M   'P 1'
#
loop_
_entity.id
_entity.type
_entity.pdbx_description
1 polymer ?
#
loop_
_entity_poly.entity_id
_entity_poly.type
_entity_poly.pdbx_seq_one_letter_code
_entity_poly.pdbx_strand_id
1 'polypeptide(L)' 'MFMKKPRHRIFDYSPRFYNPATDEKEKKKRQLGFSRQRKFIGKKRSPILWLVFAAAVIYLILKLQGI' A
#
# COMPACT_ATOMS: atom_id res chain seq x y z
N MET A 1 0.87 0.26 -18.92
CA MET A 1 2.34 0.03 -18.88
C MET A 1 3.14 1.10 -19.62
N PHE A 2 2.53 2.04 -20.34
CA PHE A 2 3.19 2.99 -21.24
C PHE A 2 3.87 4.22 -20.61
N MET A 3 3.90 4.36 -19.28
CA MET A 3 4.49 5.54 -18.61
C MET A 3 5.30 5.21 -17.34
N LYS A 4 5.65 3.94 -17.07
CA LYS A 4 6.58 3.64 -15.98
C LYS A 4 8.00 3.77 -16.49
N LYS A 5 8.68 4.87 -16.14
CA LYS A 5 10.12 5.02 -16.38
C LYS A 5 10.86 3.89 -15.66
N PRO A 6 11.77 3.17 -16.32
CA PRO A 6 12.62 2.19 -15.65
C PRO A 6 13.42 2.91 -14.56
N ARG A 7 13.34 2.42 -13.33
CA ARG A 7 14.15 2.88 -12.20
C ARG A 7 15.12 1.77 -11.84
N HIS A 8 16.38 2.13 -11.60
CA HIS A 8 17.34 1.18 -11.05
C HIS A 8 16.83 0.63 -9.71
N ARG A 9 17.04 -0.65 -9.44
CA ARG A 9 16.81 -1.17 -8.09
C ARG A 9 17.92 -0.62 -7.21
N ILE A 10 17.54 0.16 -6.19
CA ILE A 10 18.48 0.55 -5.14
C ILE A 10 18.70 -0.70 -4.29
N PHE A 11 19.91 -1.22 -4.32
CA PHE A 11 20.32 -2.32 -3.46
C PHE A 11 20.85 -1.72 -2.16
N ASP A 12 20.11 -1.89 -1.07
CA ASP A 12 20.60 -1.58 0.27
C ASP A 12 21.64 -2.65 0.65
N TYR A 13 22.92 -2.39 0.37
CA TYR A 13 24.00 -3.24 0.82
C TYR A 13 24.30 -2.96 2.29
N SER A 14 24.24 -3.99 3.13
CA SER A 14 24.87 -3.93 4.44
C SER A 14 26.38 -4.11 4.26
N PRO A 15 27.24 -3.20 4.75
CA PRO A 15 28.68 -3.37 4.70
C PRO A 15 29.09 -4.68 5.39
N ARG A 16 30.11 -5.39 4.87
CA ARG A 16 30.55 -6.69 5.42
C ARG A 16 30.89 -6.67 6.91
N PHE A 17 31.32 -5.52 7.43
CA PHE A 17 31.71 -5.34 8.84
C PHE A 17 30.68 -4.53 9.65
N TYR A 18 29.51 -4.21 9.08
CA TYR A 18 28.48 -3.50 9.82
C TYR A 18 27.81 -4.43 10.82
N ASN A 19 27.93 -4.11 12.11
CA ASN A 19 27.21 -4.82 13.15
C ASN A 19 25.93 -4.05 13.52
N PRO A 20 24.75 -4.48 13.05
CA PRO A 20 23.49 -3.81 13.35
C PRO A 20 23.13 -3.84 14.85
N ALA A 21 23.72 -4.76 15.63
CA ALA A 21 23.45 -4.89 17.05
C ALA A 21 24.17 -3.84 17.91
N THR A 22 25.17 -3.14 17.37
CA THR A 22 25.90 -2.09 18.09
C THR A 22 25.42 -0.68 17.75
N ASP A 23 24.60 -0.51 16.70
CA ASP A 23 24.10 0.79 16.27
C ASP A 23 22.77 1.15 16.96
N GLU A 24 22.82 2.10 17.90
CA GLU A 24 21.64 2.59 18.60
C GLU A 24 20.60 3.24 17.67
N LYS A 25 21.05 3.87 16.58
CA LYS A 25 20.14 4.52 15.62
C LYS A 25 19.36 3.46 14.86
N GLU A 26 19.99 2.35 14.50
CA GLU A 26 19.31 1.24 13.83
C GLU A 26 18.35 0.50 14.77
N LYS A 27 18.71 0.31 16.04
CA LYS A 27 17.78 -0.25 17.06
C LYS A 27 16.52 0.59 17.20
N LYS A 28 16.66 1.91 17.33
CA LYS A 28 15.53 2.85 17.38
C LYS A 28 14.71 2.79 16.09
N LYS A 29 15.37 2.75 14.93
CA LYS A 29 14.70 2.63 13.62
C LYS A 29 13.88 1.34 13.48
N ARG A 30 14.38 0.22 14.02
CA ARG A 30 13.68 -1.08 14.06
C ARG A 30 12.50 -1.07 15.03
N GLN A 31 12.67 -0.53 16.24
CA GLN A 31 11.60 -0.37 17.23
C GLN A 31 10.46 0.51 16.71
N LEU A 32 10.80 1.58 15.99
CA LEU A 32 9.83 2.51 15.40
C LEU A 32 9.23 2.00 14.07
N GLY A 33 9.64 0.82 13.57
CA GLY A 33 9.06 0.19 12.39
C GLY A 33 9.43 0.85 11.04
N PHE A 34 10.41 1.75 11.01
CA PHE A 34 10.88 2.43 9.79
C PHE A 34 11.67 1.51 8.84
N SER A 35 12.01 0.29 9.25
CA SER A 35 12.72 -0.70 8.42
C SER A 35 11.80 -1.40 7.42
N ARG A 36 10.48 -1.34 7.60
CA ARG A 36 9.55 -1.95 6.65
C ARG A 36 9.45 -1.05 5.43
N GLN A 37 10.15 -1.42 4.36
CA GLN A 37 9.64 -1.17 3.01
C GLN A 37 8.24 -1.78 2.98
N ARG A 38 7.21 -0.96 3.25
CA ARG A 38 5.83 -1.37 3.04
C ARG A 38 5.73 -1.56 1.55
N LYS A 39 5.93 -2.80 1.08
CA LYS A 39 5.47 -3.20 -0.25
C LYS A 39 4.06 -2.66 -0.32
N PHE A 40 3.80 -1.78 -1.28
CA PHE A 40 2.47 -1.27 -1.52
C PHE A 40 1.65 -2.49 -1.94
N ILE A 41 1.12 -3.22 -0.96
CA ILE A 41 0.16 -4.29 -1.16
C ILE A 41 -1.03 -3.51 -1.64
N GLY A 42 -1.15 -3.36 -2.97
CA GLY A 42 -2.31 -2.78 -3.60
C GLY A 42 -3.49 -3.59 -3.08
N LYS A 43 -4.22 -3.05 -2.10
CA LYS A 43 -5.44 -3.67 -1.60
C LYS A 43 -6.27 -3.95 -2.84
N LYS A 44 -6.50 -5.23 -3.14
CA LYS A 44 -7.43 -5.62 -4.20
C LYS A 44 -8.76 -4.98 -3.81
N ARG A 45 -9.15 -3.92 -4.53
CA ARG A 45 -10.45 -3.28 -4.30
C ARG A 45 -11.48 -4.38 -4.58
N SER A 46 -12.25 -4.74 -3.55
CA SER A 46 -13.26 -5.77 -3.69
C SER A 46 -14.34 -5.25 -4.66
N PRO A 47 -14.68 -6.00 -5.72
CA PRO A 47 -15.75 -5.61 -6.64
C PRO A 47 -17.12 -5.52 -5.96
N ILE A 48 -17.23 -6.13 -4.78
CA ILE A 48 -18.41 -6.10 -3.90
C ILE A 48 -18.81 -4.67 -3.52
N LEU A 49 -17.84 -3.79 -3.24
CA LEU A 49 -18.13 -2.38 -2.92
C LEU A 49 -18.79 -1.66 -4.10
N TRP A 50 -18.41 -2.02 -5.33
CA TRP A 50 -19.00 -1.47 -6.54
C TRP A 50 -20.42 -1.99 -6.79
N LEU A 51 -20.66 -3.27 -6.51
CA LEU A 51 -22.00 -3.87 -6.56
C LEU A 51 -22.96 -3.21 -5.57
N VAL A 52 -22.53 -3.03 -4.31
CA VAL A 52 -23.33 -2.36 -3.28
C VAL A 52 -23.62 -0.91 -3.68
N PHE A 53 -22.62 -0.20 -4.21
CA PHE A 53 -22.79 1.16 -4.69
C PHE A 53 -23.80 1.25 -5.85
N ALA A 54 -23.69 0.37 -6.85
CA ALA A 54 -24.62 0.33 -7.97
C ALA A 54 -26.06 0.03 -7.51
N ALA A 55 -26.25 -0.92 -6.59
CA ALA A 55 -27.56 -1.23 -6.01
C ALA A 55 -28.16 -0.02 -5.26
N ALA A 56 -27.34 0.70 -4.49
CA ALA A 56 -27.78 1.91 -3.79
C ALA A 56 -28.21 3.02 -4.75
N VAL A 57 -27.48 3.23 -5.85
CA VAL A 57 -27.82 4.22 -6.88
C VAL A 57 -29.14 3.84 -7.57
N ILE A 58 -29.32 2.58 -7.96
CA ILE A 58 -30.57 2.10 -8.58
C ILE A 58 -31.76 2.31 -7.64
N TYR A 59 -31.59 1.95 -6.35
CA TYR A 59 -32.64 2.16 -5.35
C TYR A 59 -33.04 3.63 -5.20
N LEU A 60 -32.07 4.55 -5.18
CA LEU A 60 -32.32 5.98 -5.10
C LEU A 60 -33.09 6.50 -6.33
N ILE A 61 -32.74 6.02 -7.53
CA ILE A 61 -33.42 6.42 -8.77
C ILE A 61 -34.88 5.96 -8.76
N LEU A 62 -35.13 4.70 -8.40
CA LEU A 62 -36.49 4.15 -8.31
C LEU A 62 -37.34 4.93 -7.29
N LYS A 63 -36.76 5.18 -6.11
CA LYS A 63 -37.42 5.95 -5.05
C LYS A 63 -37.73 7.39 -5.46
N LEU A 64 -36.85 8.03 -6.23
CA LEU A 64 -37.07 9.38 -6.77
C LEU A 64 -38.10 9.40 -7.91
N GLN A 65 -38.25 8.30 -8.66
CA GLN A 65 -39.28 8.15 -9.69
C GLN A 65 -40.67 7.80 -9.11
N GLY A 66 -40.79 7.57 -7.81
CA GLY A 66 -42.07 7.36 -7.13
C GLY A 66 -42.64 5.95 -7.26
N ILE A 67 -41.79 4.96 -7.56
CA ILE A 67 -42.07 3.51 -7.39
C ILE A 67 -41.58 3.11 -5.99
#